data_AF-A0A0K2GAQ2-F1
#
_entry.id   AF-A0A0K2GAQ2-F1
#
_cell.length_a   1.000
_cell.length_b   1.000
_cell.length_c   1.000
_cell.angle_alpha   90.00
_cell.angle_beta   90.00
_cell.angle_gamma   90.00
#
_symmetry.space_group_name_H-M   'P 1'
#
loop_
_entity.id
_entity.type
_entity.pdbx_description
1 polymer ?
#
loop_
_entity_poly.entity_id
_entity_poly.type
_entity_poly.pdbx_seq_one_letter_code
_entity_poly.pdbx_strand_id
1 'polypeptide(L)'
;MDDQTRKSISEILGSSKPRDLVEEFKEHLQEAGIEIREFRQGKYCAALKDGKTTFLLAHGSTTLDGWWGIPEEHVKILETDSEGAGISSWGAVLLHKASHRGYWISSEHLLELIDIIPLRPDRQGKYHLTSDLLDKQSMLAPPFFSIKKFLDLTGMGV
;
A
#
# COMPACT_ATOMS: atom_id res chain seq x y z
N MET A 1 -28.83 8.14 -7.35
CA MET A 1 -27.58 7.37 -7.24
C MET A 1 -26.80 7.71 -8.48
N ASP A 2 -25.82 8.57 -8.30
CA ASP A 2 -25.51 9.61 -9.28
C ASP A 2 -24.21 9.17 -9.96
N ASP A 3 -24.13 9.28 -11.29
CA ASP A 3 -22.99 8.80 -12.08
C ASP A 3 -21.63 9.41 -11.66
N GLN A 4 -21.67 10.44 -10.82
CA GLN A 4 -20.52 11.07 -10.19
C GLN A 4 -19.85 10.21 -9.11
N THR A 5 -20.58 9.28 -8.45
CA THR A 5 -20.01 8.33 -7.48
C THR A 5 -19.37 7.11 -8.16
N ARG A 6 -19.60 6.91 -9.47
CA ARG A 6 -18.98 5.84 -10.28
C ARG A 6 -17.61 6.21 -10.87
N LYS A 7 -17.11 7.42 -10.61
CA LYS A 7 -15.74 7.84 -10.97
C LYS A 7 -14.73 7.13 -10.06
N SER A 8 -14.43 5.91 -10.48
CA SER A 8 -13.55 4.95 -9.84
C SER A 8 -12.09 5.28 -10.18
N ILE A 9 -11.13 4.52 -9.62
CA ILE A 9 -9.68 4.50 -9.96
C ILE A 9 -9.39 4.44 -11.49
N SER A 10 -10.39 4.25 -12.36
CA SER A 10 -10.27 4.46 -13.81
C SER A 10 -9.96 5.90 -14.22
N GLU A 11 -10.39 6.93 -13.47
CA GLU A 11 -10.07 8.33 -13.80
C GLU A 11 -8.66 8.75 -13.35
N ILE A 12 -8.21 8.11 -12.28
CA ILE A 12 -6.84 8.16 -11.74
C ILE A 12 -5.91 7.66 -12.86
N LEU A 13 -6.04 6.40 -13.21
CA LEU A 13 -5.11 5.69 -14.10
C LEU A 13 -5.40 5.85 -15.61
N GLY A 14 -6.29 6.77 -16.01
CA GLY A 14 -6.61 7.09 -17.41
C GLY A 14 -5.65 8.09 -18.07
N SER A 15 -4.72 8.67 -17.29
CA SER A 15 -3.71 9.60 -17.79
C SER A 15 -2.63 8.84 -18.58
N SER A 16 -2.56 9.08 -19.89
CA SER A 16 -1.60 8.53 -20.85
C SER A 16 -0.14 9.01 -20.68
N LYS A 17 0.27 9.38 -19.45
CA LYS A 17 1.65 9.69 -19.10
C LYS A 17 2.17 8.59 -18.16
N PRO A 18 3.44 8.16 -18.27
CA PRO A 18 4.05 7.28 -17.28
C PRO A 18 4.17 8.04 -15.96
N ARG A 19 3.09 8.06 -15.19
CA ARG A 19 3.05 8.66 -13.86
C ARG A 19 3.41 7.59 -12.84
N ASP A 20 4.07 8.05 -11.79
CA ASP A 20 4.40 7.24 -10.63
C ASP A 20 3.09 6.92 -9.88
N LEU A 21 2.72 5.64 -9.85
CA LEU A 21 1.50 5.16 -9.19
C LEU A 21 1.44 5.55 -7.71
N VAL A 22 2.61 5.65 -7.06
CA VAL A 22 2.70 5.99 -5.64
C VAL A 22 2.42 7.48 -5.43
N GLU A 23 2.88 8.36 -6.31
CA GLU A 23 2.55 9.79 -6.26
C GLU A 23 1.06 10.03 -6.45
N GLU A 24 0.48 9.36 -7.43
CA GLU A 24 -0.95 9.46 -7.72
C GLU A 24 -1.82 8.95 -6.54
N PHE A 25 -1.44 7.81 -5.95
CA PHE A 25 -2.09 7.33 -4.75
C PHE A 25 -2.00 8.36 -3.59
N LYS A 26 -0.84 9.01 -3.41
CA LYS A 26 -0.67 10.07 -2.41
C LYS A 26 -1.55 11.29 -2.69
N GLU A 27 -1.64 11.74 -3.95
CA GLU A 27 -2.53 12.83 -4.35
C GLU A 27 -3.98 12.53 -3.95
N HIS A 28 -4.47 11.33 -4.23
CA HIS A 28 -5.85 10.97 -3.88
C HIS A 28 -6.10 10.79 -2.37
N LEU A 29 -5.08 10.38 -1.61
CA LEU A 29 -5.17 10.43 -0.14
C LEU A 29 -5.32 11.87 0.35
N GLN A 30 -4.54 12.80 -0.20
CA GLN A 30 -4.63 14.23 0.15
C GLN A 30 -5.99 14.83 -0.23
N GLU A 31 -6.51 14.51 -1.41
CA GLU A 31 -7.86 14.91 -1.83
C GLU A 31 -8.95 14.37 -0.88
N ALA A 32 -8.74 13.21 -0.27
CA ALA A 32 -9.62 12.62 0.74
C ALA A 32 -9.42 13.20 2.16
N GLY A 33 -8.59 14.25 2.30
CA GLY A 33 -8.33 14.93 3.57
C GLY A 33 -7.28 14.25 4.45
N ILE A 34 -6.46 13.36 3.90
CA ILE A 34 -5.34 12.72 4.61
C ILE A 34 -4.10 13.59 4.50
N GLU A 35 -3.49 13.92 5.64
CA GLU A 35 -2.18 14.58 5.65
C GLU A 35 -1.09 13.54 5.37
N ILE A 36 -0.18 13.84 4.43
CA ILE A 36 0.94 12.98 4.07
C ILE A 36 2.27 13.60 4.52
N ARG A 37 3.08 12.85 5.25
CA ARG A 37 4.46 13.21 5.62
C ARG A 37 5.44 12.21 5.03
N GLU A 38 6.44 12.69 4.29
CA GLU A 38 7.42 11.83 3.64
C GLU A 38 8.67 11.60 4.48
N PHE A 39 9.21 10.37 4.42
CA PHE A 39 10.42 9.99 5.15
C PHE A 39 11.51 9.59 4.17
N ARG A 40 12.55 10.44 4.09
CA ARG A 40 13.69 10.24 3.18
C ARG A 40 14.47 8.95 3.44
N GLN A 41 14.40 8.40 4.66
CA GLN A 41 15.18 7.23 5.06
C GLN A 41 14.55 5.87 4.70
N GLY A 42 13.26 5.79 4.34
CA GLY A 42 12.61 4.48 4.20
C GLY A 42 11.63 4.26 3.06
N LYS A 43 11.56 5.16 2.06
CA LYS A 43 10.60 5.06 0.93
C LYS A 43 9.15 4.80 1.37
N TYR A 44 8.80 5.23 2.57
CA TYR A 44 7.46 5.16 3.15
C TYR A 44 6.97 6.59 3.47
N CYS A 45 5.67 6.73 3.68
CA CYS A 45 5.05 7.96 4.14
C CYS A 45 4.12 7.71 5.33
N ALA A 46 3.91 8.73 6.15
CA ALA A 46 2.88 8.72 7.18
C ALA A 46 1.61 9.34 6.64
N ALA A 47 0.49 8.64 6.80
CA ALA A 47 -0.85 9.13 6.59
C ALA A 47 -1.48 9.48 7.95
N LEU A 48 -1.86 10.74 8.12
CA LEU A 48 -2.47 11.24 9.35
C LEU A 48 -3.91 11.66 9.11
N LYS A 49 -4.81 11.21 9.99
CA LYS A 49 -6.20 11.64 10.03
C LYS A 49 -6.77 11.48 11.44
N ASP A 50 -7.41 12.53 11.95
CA ASP A 50 -8.11 12.53 13.24
C ASP A 50 -7.26 12.00 14.41
N GLY A 51 -5.97 12.36 14.43
CA GLY A 51 -5.02 11.92 15.45
C GLY A 51 -4.50 10.48 15.27
N LYS A 52 -4.99 9.72 14.28
CA LYS A 52 -4.43 8.44 13.89
C LYS A 52 -3.29 8.64 12.90
N THR A 53 -2.18 7.94 13.12
CA THR A 53 -1.03 7.93 12.22
C THR A 53 -0.81 6.52 11.70
N THR A 54 -0.82 6.36 10.38
CA THR A 54 -0.52 5.08 9.71
C THR A 54 0.72 5.22 8.83
N PHE A 55 1.72 4.38 9.02
CA PHE A 55 2.86 4.32 8.10
C PHE A 55 2.58 3.40 6.92
N LEU A 56 2.85 3.90 5.72
CA LEU A 56 2.53 3.25 4.45
C LEU A 56 3.81 2.98 3.66
N LEU A 57 4.12 1.70 3.49
CA LEU A 57 5.13 1.22 2.54
C LEU A 57 4.48 1.03 1.16
N ALA A 58 4.41 2.10 0.39
CA ALA A 58 3.69 2.11 -0.89
C ALA A 58 4.61 1.73 -2.07
N HIS A 59 4.20 0.74 -2.87
CA HIS A 59 4.96 0.25 -4.02
C HIS A 59 4.06 0.04 -5.23
N GLY A 60 4.46 0.60 -6.38
CA GLY A 60 3.91 0.26 -7.69
C GLY A 60 4.48 -1.05 -8.23
N SER A 61 3.70 -1.81 -8.98
CA SER A 61 4.18 -3.05 -9.61
C SER A 61 5.22 -2.74 -10.69
N THR A 62 6.30 -3.54 -10.75
CA THR A 62 7.38 -3.34 -11.74
C THR A 62 7.00 -3.82 -13.13
N THR A 63 6.04 -4.74 -13.21
CA THR A 63 5.54 -5.37 -14.44
C THR A 63 4.02 -5.22 -14.57
N LEU A 64 3.50 -5.55 -15.76
CA LEU A 64 2.05 -5.51 -16.04
C LEU A 64 1.28 -6.66 -15.40
N ASP A 65 1.92 -7.78 -15.06
CA ASP A 65 1.34 -8.96 -14.39
C ASP A 65 1.27 -8.81 -12.85
N GLY A 66 1.73 -7.69 -12.30
CA GLY A 66 1.60 -7.38 -10.88
C GLY A 66 2.66 -8.08 -10.04
N TRP A 67 3.92 -7.67 -10.23
CA TRP A 67 5.05 -8.08 -9.41
C TRP A 67 5.56 -6.93 -8.55
N TRP A 68 5.88 -7.23 -7.29
CA TRP A 68 6.50 -6.30 -6.34
C TRP A 68 7.72 -6.94 -5.68
N GLY A 69 8.75 -6.12 -5.44
CA GLY A 69 9.92 -6.48 -4.64
C GLY A 69 10.06 -5.51 -3.48
N ILE A 70 9.72 -5.96 -2.27
CA ILE A 70 9.82 -5.14 -1.05
C ILE A 70 11.15 -5.45 -0.36
N PRO A 71 12.06 -4.47 -0.21
CA PRO A 71 13.30 -4.68 0.54
C PRO A 71 13.04 -5.04 2.01
N GLU A 72 13.70 -6.09 2.50
CA GLU A 72 13.61 -6.53 3.90
C GLU A 72 14.00 -5.42 4.88
N GLU A 73 15.00 -4.61 4.52
CA GLU A 73 15.44 -3.48 5.32
C GLU A 73 14.33 -2.45 5.59
N HIS A 74 13.43 -2.21 4.62
CA HIS A 74 12.33 -1.27 4.81
C HIS A 74 11.30 -1.78 5.81
N VAL A 75 11.05 -3.10 5.80
CA VAL A 75 10.15 -3.77 6.74
C VAL A 75 10.71 -3.64 8.16
N LYS A 76 12.01 -3.94 8.34
CA LYS A 76 12.70 -3.84 9.64
C LYS A 76 12.75 -2.41 10.20
N ILE A 77 12.97 -1.40 9.35
CA ILE A 77 12.98 0.00 9.77
C ILE A 77 11.61 0.39 10.32
N LEU A 78 10.53 0.03 9.61
CA LEU A 78 9.17 0.36 10.05
C LEU A 78 8.76 -0.37 11.33
N GLU A 79 9.17 -1.63 11.50
CA GLU A 79 9.02 -2.34 12.76
C GLU A 79 9.67 -1.57 13.91
N THR A 80 10.93 -1.18 13.73
CA THR A 80 11.70 -0.44 14.74
C THR A 80 11.09 0.93 15.05
N ASP A 81 10.71 1.69 14.02
CA ASP A 81 10.13 3.03 14.17
C ASP A 81 8.73 2.98 14.82
N SER A 82 7.99 1.87 14.62
CA SER A 82 6.63 1.69 15.16
C SER A 82 6.57 1.58 16.67
N GLU A 83 7.62 1.06 17.30
CA GLU A 83 7.67 0.83 18.76
C GLU A 83 7.87 2.12 19.58
N GLY A 84 8.20 3.26 18.94
CA GLY A 84 8.60 4.49 19.64
C GLY A 84 7.73 5.74 19.41
N ALA A 85 6.87 5.79 18.40
CA ALA A 85 6.38 7.07 17.86
C ALA A 85 4.85 7.33 17.91
N GLY A 86 4.08 6.61 18.73
CA GLY A 86 2.62 6.83 18.81
C GLY A 86 1.88 6.49 17.51
N ILE A 87 2.41 5.51 16.77
CA ILE A 87 1.88 5.03 15.50
C ILE A 87 0.65 4.17 15.77
N SER A 88 -0.43 4.43 15.05
CA SER A 88 -1.68 3.68 15.18
C SER A 88 -1.65 2.36 14.40
N SER A 89 -0.96 2.34 13.25
CA SER A 89 -0.71 1.12 12.48
C SER A 89 0.39 1.34 11.43
N TRP A 90 0.90 0.27 10.84
CA TRP A 90 1.70 0.35 9.61
C TRP A 90 1.42 -0.84 8.70
N GLY A 91 1.78 -0.71 7.43
CA GLY A 91 1.62 -1.80 6.47
C GLY A 91 2.07 -1.44 5.05
N ALA A 92 1.98 -2.42 4.15
CA ALA A 92 2.33 -2.27 2.75
C ALA A 92 1.10 -1.97 1.89
N VAL A 93 1.28 -1.06 0.93
CA VAL A 93 0.30 -0.74 -0.11
C VAL A 93 0.88 -1.14 -1.46
N LEU A 94 0.30 -2.14 -2.11
CA LEU A 94 0.81 -2.67 -3.37
C LEU A 94 -0.12 -2.29 -4.51
N LEU A 95 0.30 -1.33 -5.32
CA LEU A 95 -0.49 -0.75 -6.40
C LEU A 95 -0.16 -1.45 -7.73
N HIS A 96 -1.19 -1.98 -8.39
CA HIS A 96 -1.01 -2.76 -9.60
C HIS A 96 -1.18 -1.91 -10.86
N LYS A 97 -0.13 -1.86 -11.69
CA LYS A 97 -0.05 -0.98 -12.85
C LYS A 97 -1.15 -1.18 -13.90
N ALA A 98 -1.49 -2.43 -14.23
CA ALA A 98 -2.42 -2.73 -15.32
C ALA A 98 -3.90 -2.96 -14.90
N SER A 99 -4.17 -3.31 -13.65
CA SER A 99 -5.48 -3.84 -13.25
C SER A 99 -6.29 -2.91 -12.33
N HIS A 100 -5.84 -1.67 -12.15
CA HIS A 100 -6.58 -0.64 -11.39
C HIS A 100 -6.97 -1.10 -9.96
N ARG A 101 -6.11 -1.92 -9.34
CA ARG A 101 -6.31 -2.48 -8.00
C ARG A 101 -5.10 -2.22 -7.14
N GLY A 102 -5.33 -2.10 -5.84
CA GLY A 102 -4.29 -2.13 -4.83
C GLY A 102 -4.52 -3.26 -3.83
N TYR A 103 -3.50 -3.59 -3.05
CA TYR A 103 -3.61 -4.47 -1.89
C TYR A 103 -3.14 -3.71 -0.65
N TRP A 104 -3.89 -3.83 0.44
CA TRP A 104 -3.43 -3.42 1.75
C TRP A 104 -2.99 -4.65 2.52
N ILE A 105 -1.80 -4.59 3.12
CA ILE A 105 -1.26 -5.66 3.96
C ILE A 105 -0.82 -5.00 5.26
N SER A 106 -1.52 -5.28 6.36
CA SER A 106 -1.08 -4.79 7.68
C SER A 106 0.29 -5.39 8.04
N SER A 107 0.98 -4.77 9.00
CA SER A 107 2.23 -5.30 9.55
C SER A 107 2.13 -6.78 9.95
N GLU A 108 1.10 -7.14 10.72
CA GLU A 108 0.84 -8.50 11.18
C GLU A 108 0.66 -9.47 10.01
N HIS A 109 -0.14 -9.11 9.02
CA HIS A 109 -0.36 -9.94 7.85
C HIS A 109 0.87 -10.01 6.94
N LEU A 110 1.69 -8.95 6.88
CA LEU A 110 2.91 -8.95 6.09
C LEU A 110 3.92 -9.93 6.69
N LEU A 111 4.09 -9.90 8.01
CA LEU A 111 4.90 -10.85 8.76
C LEU A 111 4.38 -12.29 8.58
N GLU A 112 3.08 -12.48 8.71
CA GLU A 112 2.45 -13.79 8.48
C GLU A 112 2.66 -14.29 7.04
N LEU A 113 2.53 -13.42 6.03
CA LEU A 113 2.81 -13.79 4.63
C LEU A 113 4.27 -14.17 4.42
N ILE A 114 5.21 -13.49 5.07
CA ILE A 114 6.64 -13.79 5.02
C ILE A 114 6.95 -15.14 5.68
N ASP A 115 6.20 -15.52 6.71
CA ASP A 115 6.41 -16.77 7.46
C ASP A 115 5.72 -17.99 6.81
N ILE A 116 4.49 -17.85 6.31
CA ILE A 116 3.69 -18.96 5.76
C ILE A 116 4.15 -19.36 4.36
N ILE A 117 4.48 -18.37 3.54
CA ILE A 117 5.04 -18.60 2.22
C ILE A 117 6.55 -18.46 2.44
N PRO A 118 7.43 -19.36 1.93
CA PRO A 118 8.87 -19.17 2.02
C PRO A 118 9.32 -18.06 1.06
N LEU A 119 8.75 -16.86 1.22
CA LEU A 119 9.20 -15.58 0.72
C LEU A 119 10.48 -15.24 1.49
N ARG A 120 11.52 -16.05 1.29
CA ARG A 120 12.84 -15.62 1.69
C ARG A 120 13.23 -14.44 0.80
N PRO A 121 13.88 -13.42 1.36
CA PRO A 121 14.48 -12.38 0.55
C PRO A 121 15.36 -13.05 -0.52
N ASP A 122 15.27 -12.55 -1.75
CA ASP A 122 16.19 -12.99 -2.80
C ASP A 122 17.64 -12.61 -2.46
N ARG A 123 18.56 -12.88 -3.38
CA ARG A 123 19.97 -12.48 -3.21
C ARG A 123 20.16 -10.95 -3.13
N GLN A 124 19.12 -10.16 -3.41
CA GLN A 124 19.10 -8.70 -3.28
C GLN A 124 18.38 -8.23 -2.00
N GLY A 125 17.96 -9.15 -1.13
CA GLY A 125 17.27 -8.81 0.11
C GLY A 125 15.82 -8.37 -0.09
N LYS A 126 15.11 -8.84 -1.13
CA LYS A 126 13.73 -8.45 -1.41
C LYS A 126 12.73 -9.60 -1.24
N TYR A 127 11.62 -9.32 -0.57
CA TYR A 127 10.42 -10.16 -0.58
C TYR A 127 9.68 -10.00 -1.91
N HIS A 128 9.38 -11.12 -2.57
CA HIS A 128 8.72 -11.14 -3.88
C HIS A 128 7.24 -11.45 -3.78
N LEU A 129 6.41 -10.47 -4.11
CA LEU A 129 4.96 -10.62 -4.09
C LEU A 129 4.45 -10.57 -5.52
N THR A 130 3.57 -11.50 -5.87
CA THR A 130 2.88 -11.52 -7.15
C THR A 130 1.38 -11.36 -6.93
N SER A 131 0.69 -10.82 -7.91
CA SER A 131 -0.75 -10.62 -7.79
C SER A 131 -1.52 -11.93 -7.60
N ASP A 132 -1.12 -13.01 -8.28
CA ASP A 132 -1.69 -14.36 -8.08
C ASP A 132 -1.54 -14.86 -6.64
N LEU A 133 -0.39 -14.60 -6.00
CA LEU A 133 -0.15 -14.96 -4.61
C LEU A 133 -1.07 -14.17 -3.67
N LEU A 134 -1.16 -12.85 -3.87
CA LEU A 134 -1.99 -11.98 -3.05
C LEU A 134 -3.48 -12.28 -3.24
N ASP A 135 -3.91 -12.60 -4.46
CA ASP A 135 -5.29 -13.00 -4.75
C ASP A 135 -5.67 -14.31 -4.03
N LYS A 136 -4.75 -15.27 -3.96
CA LYS A 136 -4.93 -16.52 -3.19
C LYS A 136 -4.93 -16.30 -1.67
N GLN A 137 -4.33 -15.20 -1.22
CA GLN A 137 -4.20 -14.83 0.19
C GLN A 137 -5.02 -13.57 0.52
N SER A 138 -6.20 -13.41 -0.08
CA SER A 138 -7.01 -12.19 0.03
C SER A 138 -7.47 -11.84 1.46
N MET A 139 -7.38 -12.79 2.40
CA MET A 139 -7.62 -12.53 3.82
C MET A 139 -6.47 -11.75 4.47
N LEU A 140 -5.23 -12.06 4.08
CA LEU A 140 -4.01 -11.41 4.56
C LEU A 140 -3.70 -10.14 3.76
N ALA A 141 -3.99 -10.16 2.46
CA ALA A 141 -3.81 -9.05 1.54
C ALA A 141 -5.14 -8.64 0.89
N PRO A 142 -6.08 -8.02 1.64
CA PRO A 142 -7.35 -7.58 1.08
C PRO A 142 -7.14 -6.61 -0.10
N PRO A 143 -7.75 -6.88 -1.27
CA PRO A 143 -7.70 -5.97 -2.39
C PRO A 143 -8.60 -4.76 -2.13
N PHE A 144 -8.21 -3.62 -2.68
CA PHE A 144 -9.02 -2.41 -2.73
C PHE A 144 -9.03 -1.82 -4.14
N PHE A 145 -10.16 -1.21 -4.48
CA PHE A 145 -10.43 -0.62 -5.80
C PHE A 145 -10.84 0.86 -5.71
N SER A 146 -10.72 1.46 -4.52
CA SER A 146 -10.94 2.89 -4.28
C SER A 146 -10.21 3.36 -3.04
N ILE A 147 -9.91 4.67 -2.96
CA ILE A 147 -9.37 5.29 -1.74
C ILE A 147 -10.34 5.10 -0.57
N LYS A 148 -11.65 5.24 -0.78
CA LYS A 148 -12.65 4.96 0.26
C LYS A 148 -12.46 3.56 0.85
N LYS A 149 -12.36 2.53 0.00
CA LYS A 149 -12.17 1.16 0.47
C LYS A 149 -10.83 0.98 1.19
N PHE A 150 -9.76 1.61 0.70
CA PHE A 150 -8.48 1.62 1.39
C PHE A 150 -8.60 2.24 2.80
N LEU A 151 -9.21 3.42 2.92
CA LEU A 151 -9.42 4.09 4.21
C LEU A 151 -10.24 3.23 5.18
N ASP A 152 -11.27 2.55 4.70
CA ASP A 152 -12.07 1.61 5.51
C ASP A 152 -11.19 0.44 6.02
N LEU A 153 -10.32 -0.12 5.16
CA LEU A 153 -9.42 -1.22 5.53
C LEU A 153 -8.34 -0.80 6.53
N THR A 154 -7.86 0.43 6.47
CA THR A 154 -6.83 0.96 7.38
C THR A 154 -7.41 1.61 8.63
N GLY A 155 -8.74 1.62 8.81
CA GLY A 155 -9.40 2.30 9.93
C GLY A 155 -9.24 3.83 9.93
N MET A 156 -8.89 4.41 8.76
CA MET A 156 -8.84 5.85 8.48
C MET A 156 -10.14 6.36 7.82
N GLY A 157 -11.11 5.48 7.58
CA GLY A 157 -12.47 5.78 7.13
C GLY A 157 -13.28 6.54 8.19
N VAL A 158 -14.35 7.21 7.74
CA VAL A 158 -15.31 7.96 8.56
C VAL A 158 -16.36 7.02 9.12
#